data_AF-A0A178WMF8-F1
#
_entry.id   AF-A0A178WMF8-F1
#
_cell.length_a   1.000
_cell.length_b   1.000
_cell.length_c   1.000
_cell.angle_alpha   90.00
_cell.angle_beta   90.00
_cell.angle_gamma   90.00
#
_symmetry.space_group_name_H-M   'P 1'
#
loop_
_entity.id
_entity.type
_entity.pdbx_description
1 polymer ?
#
loop_
_entity_poly.entity_id
_entity_poly.type
_entity_poly.pdbx_seq_one_letter_code
_entity_poly.pdbx_strand_id
1 'polypeptide(L)'
;MALKVLLDEKNHPVLIHCKRGKHRTGCLVGCLRKLQKWCLTSIFDEYQRFAAAKARVSDQRFMEIFDVSSFSHIPMSFSCSIR
;
A
#
# COMPACT_ATOMS: atom_id res chain seq x y z
N MET A 1 4.86 7.38 8.70
CA MET A 1 6.32 7.24 8.76
C MET A 1 6.90 6.57 7.51
N ALA A 2 6.56 5.35 7.08
CA ALA A 2 7.07 4.81 5.80
C ALA A 2 6.36 5.37 4.54
N LEU A 3 5.03 5.55 4.62
CA LEU A 3 4.22 6.03 3.49
C LEU A 3 4.62 7.43 3.02
N LYS A 4 5.05 8.31 3.93
CA LYS A 4 5.54 9.66 3.59
C LYS A 4 6.82 9.63 2.75
N VAL A 5 7.76 8.74 3.09
CA VAL A 5 9.00 8.55 2.31
C VAL A 5 8.68 8.01 0.93
N LEU A 6 7.73 7.08 0.84
CA LEU A 6 7.29 6.49 -0.42
C LEU A 6 6.59 7.50 -1.34
N LEU A 7 5.86 8.46 -0.78
CA LEU A 7 5.14 9.49 -1.54
C LEU A 7 6.05 10.64 -2.01
N ASP A 8 7.26 10.77 -1.49
CA ASP A 8 8.21 11.81 -1.92
C ASP A 8 8.97 11.35 -3.16
N GLU A 9 8.69 11.99 -4.29
CA GLU A 9 9.25 11.70 -5.62
C GLU A 9 10.77 11.77 -5.66
N LYS A 10 11.39 12.58 -4.80
CA LYS A 10 12.85 12.72 -4.73
C LYS A 10 13.55 11.44 -4.30
N ASN A 11 12.83 10.53 -3.65
CA ASN A 11 13.37 9.24 -3.21
C ASN A 11 13.32 8.19 -4.32
N HIS A 12 12.60 8.44 -5.43
CA HIS A 12 12.39 7.42 -6.46
C HIS A 12 13.60 7.28 -7.39
N PRO A 13 13.97 6.04 -7.77
CA PRO A 13 13.27 4.77 -7.52
C PRO A 13 13.49 4.18 -6.10
N VAL A 14 12.40 3.74 -5.44
CA VAL A 14 12.44 3.12 -4.10
C VAL A 14 12.08 1.62 -4.15
N LEU A 15 12.88 0.78 -3.49
CA LEU A 15 12.53 -0.62 -3.21
C LEU A 15 11.92 -0.76 -1.80
N ILE A 16 10.67 -1.22 -1.73
CA ILE A 16 10.03 -1.57 -0.46
C ILE A 16 10.25 -3.05 -0.18
N HIS A 17 10.86 -3.38 0.97
CA HIS A 17 10.97 -4.77 1.39
C HIS A 17 10.81 -4.94 2.90
N CYS A 18 10.56 -6.18 3.30
CA CYS A 18 10.73 -6.65 4.66
C CYS A 18 11.37 -8.04 4.58
N LYS A 19 11.39 -8.82 5.67
CA LYS A 19 12.00 -10.15 5.68
C LYS A 19 11.49 -11.09 4.56
N ARG A 20 10.19 -11.01 4.23
CA ARG A 20 9.56 -11.90 3.23
C ARG A 20 8.71 -11.17 2.20
N GLY A 21 8.64 -9.83 2.26
CA GLY A 21 7.78 -9.04 1.37
C GLY A 21 6.26 -9.24 1.56
N LYS A 22 5.80 -9.84 2.66
CA LYS A 22 4.37 -10.22 2.84
C LYS A 22 3.60 -9.25 3.71
N HIS A 23 3.81 -9.30 5.03
CA HIS A 23 2.98 -8.59 6.00
C HIS A 23 3.24 -7.08 6.00
N ARG A 24 4.43 -6.65 6.43
CA ARG A 24 4.78 -5.22 6.52
C ARG A 24 4.77 -4.52 5.17
N THR A 25 5.34 -5.18 4.15
CA THR A 25 5.32 -4.68 2.77
C THR A 25 3.88 -4.61 2.24
N GLY A 26 3.09 -5.66 2.44
CA GLY A 26 1.69 -5.70 2.01
C GLY A 26 0.82 -4.64 2.68
N CYS A 27 0.95 -4.41 3.98
CA CYS A 27 0.22 -3.32 4.66
C CYS A 27 0.59 -1.95 4.09
N LEU A 28 1.88 -1.69 3.85
CA LEU A 28 2.32 -0.40 3.29
C LEU A 28 1.80 -0.19 1.86
N VAL A 29 1.89 -1.22 1.02
CA VAL A 29 1.36 -1.19 -0.36
C VAL A 29 -0.17 -1.05 -0.33
N GLY A 30 -0.86 -1.75 0.57
CA GLY A 30 -2.31 -1.62 0.73
C GLY A 30 -2.75 -0.22 1.13
N CYS A 31 -2.02 0.45 2.04
CA CYS A 31 -2.24 1.86 2.36
C CYS A 31 -2.01 2.77 1.14
N LEU A 32 -0.98 2.50 0.33
CA LEU A 32 -0.74 3.23 -0.92
C LEU A 32 -1.90 3.04 -1.91
N ARG A 33 -2.39 1.82 -2.11
CA ARG A 33 -3.56 1.56 -2.98
C ARG A 33 -4.82 2.26 -2.50
N LYS A 34 -5.01 2.33 -1.18
CA LYS A 34 -6.12 3.07 -0.58
C LYS A 34 -6.04 4.56 -0.90
N LEU A 35 -4.84 5.15 -0.86
CA LEU A 35 -4.62 6.53 -1.32
C LEU A 35 -4.91 6.67 -2.82
N GLN A 36 -4.57 5.67 -3.62
CA GLN A 36 -4.88 5.62 -5.05
C GLN A 36 -6.37 5.36 -5.34
N LYS A 37 -7.23 5.37 -4.32
CA LYS A 37 -8.69 5.18 -4.41
C LYS A 37 -9.10 3.81 -4.98
N TRP A 38 -8.28 2.78 -4.79
CA TRP A 38 -8.68 1.42 -5.11
C TRP A 38 -9.77 0.95 -4.14
N CYS A 39 -10.70 0.12 -4.61
CA CYS A 39 -11.69 -0.50 -3.72
C CYS A 39 -11.02 -1.54 -2.81
N LEU A 40 -11.54 -1.71 -1.59
CA LEU A 40 -10.95 -2.60 -0.59
C LEU A 40 -10.82 -4.04 -1.10
N THR A 41 -11.79 -4.52 -1.90
CA THR A 41 -11.74 -5.86 -2.50
C THR A 41 -10.49 -6.05 -3.38
N SER A 42 -10.17 -5.09 -4.25
CA SER A 42 -8.96 -5.16 -5.09
C SER A 42 -7.67 -5.05 -4.27
N ILE A 43 -7.69 -4.26 -3.20
CA ILE A 43 -6.55 -4.15 -2.27
C ILE A 43 -6.29 -5.49 -1.57
N PHE A 44 -7.34 -6.14 -1.07
CA PHE A 44 -7.23 -7.42 -0.40
C PHE A 44 -6.84 -8.54 -1.35
N ASP A 45 -7.34 -8.54 -2.58
CA ASP A 45 -6.94 -9.47 -3.63
C ASP A 45 -5.44 -9.34 -3.95
N GLU A 46 -4.92 -8.11 -4.13
CA GLU A 46 -3.48 -7.86 -4.33
C GLU A 46 -2.66 -8.37 -3.13
N TYR A 47 -3.07 -8.01 -1.90
CA TYR A 47 -2.39 -8.46 -0.69
C TYR A 47 -2.36 -9.99 -0.57
N GLN A 48 -3.49 -10.66 -0.80
CA GLN A 48 -3.61 -12.11 -0.72
C GLN A 48 -2.76 -12.81 -1.77
N ARG A 49 -2.69 -12.26 -2.99
CA ARG A 49 -1.84 -12.78 -4.07
C ARG A 49 -0.36 -12.83 -3.65
N PHE A 50 0.15 -11.78 -2.98
CA PHE A 50 1.54 -11.75 -2.51
C PHE A 50 1.78 -12.50 -1.19
N ALA A 51 0.83 -12.45 -0.26
CA ALA A 51 0.95 -13.13 1.02
C ALA A 51 0.76 -14.66 0.89
N ALA A 52 -0.04 -15.10 -0.09
CA ALA A 52 -0.45 -16.48 -0.34
C ALA A 52 -0.98 -17.15 0.94
N ALA A 53 -0.61 -18.41 1.20
CA ALA A 53 -1.00 -19.17 2.39
C ALA A 53 -0.62 -18.56 3.75
N LYS A 54 0.04 -17.38 3.77
CA LYS A 54 0.42 -16.66 4.99
C LYS A 54 -0.27 -15.30 5.11
N ALA A 55 -1.34 -15.06 4.37
CA ALA A 55 -2.20 -13.90 4.52
C ALA A 55 -2.79 -13.83 5.93
N ARG A 56 -2.79 -12.63 6.51
CA ARG A 56 -3.34 -12.38 7.85
C ARG A 56 -4.56 -11.47 7.75
N VAL A 57 -5.64 -11.86 8.43
CA VAL A 57 -6.85 -11.03 8.53
C VAL A 57 -6.54 -9.71 9.27
N SER A 58 -5.63 -9.74 10.25
CA SER A 58 -5.19 -8.53 10.97
C SER A 58 -4.61 -7.47 10.04
N ASP A 59 -3.89 -7.89 8.99
CA ASP A 59 -3.26 -6.98 8.04
C ASP A 59 -4.32 -6.34 7.14
N GLN A 60 -5.30 -7.11 6.68
CA GLN A 60 -6.45 -6.58 5.91
C GLN A 60 -7.28 -5.60 6.75
N ARG A 61 -7.56 -5.96 8.01
CA ARG A 61 -8.29 -5.08 8.94
C ARG A 61 -7.52 -3.79 9.18
N PHE A 62 -6.19 -3.84 9.30
CA PHE A 62 -5.35 -2.65 9.39
C PHE A 62 -5.52 -1.73 8.16
N MET A 63 -5.47 -2.28 6.95
CA MET A 63 -5.67 -1.51 5.72
C MET A 63 -7.09 -0.88 5.66
N GLU A 64 -8.11 -1.62 6.10
CA GLU A 64 -9.49 -1.16 6.15
C GLU A 64 -9.67 0.06 7.06
N ILE A 65 -9.10 0.03 8.26
CA ILE A 65 -9.26 1.11 9.26
C ILE A 65 -8.21 2.23 9.10
N PHE A 66 -7.21 2.06 8.24
CA PHE A 66 -6.16 3.05 8.05
C PHE A 66 -6.72 4.37 7.52
N ASP A 67 -6.58 5.46 8.29
CA ASP A 67 -7.03 6.77 7.86
C ASP A 67 -6.06 7.42 6.87
N VAL A 68 -6.56 7.70 5.68
CA VAL A 68 -5.83 8.32 4.57
C VAL A 68 -5.98 9.84 4.53
N SER A 69 -6.88 10.42 5.33
CA SER A 69 -7.18 11.86 5.36
C SER A 69 -5.91 12.71 5.56
N SER A 70 -4.99 12.24 6.39
CA SER A 70 -3.71 12.89 6.72
C SER A 70 -2.75 13.02 5.52
N PHE A 71 -3.04 12.36 4.40
CA PHE A 71 -2.23 12.38 3.18
C PHE A 71 -2.98 12.99 1.99
N SER A 72 -4.21 13.48 2.19
CA SER A 72 -5.09 14.02 1.14
C SER A 72 -4.55 15.26 0.44
N HIS A 73 -3.68 16.02 1.10
CA HIS A 73 -3.03 17.21 0.55
C HIS A 73 -1.79 16.92 -0.31
N ILE A 74 -1.36 15.66 -0.41
CA ILE A 74 -0.17 15.29 -1.17
C ILE A 74 -0.62 15.01 -2.61
N PRO A 75 -0.24 15.84 -3.59
CA PRO A 75 -0.50 15.52 -5.00
C PRO A 75 0.27 14.24 -5.34
N MET A 76 -0.44 13.14 -5.59
CA MET A 76 0.19 11.94 -6.14
C MET A 76 0.32 12.10 -7.65
N SER A 77 1.54 12.23 -8.14
CA SER A 77 1.83 12.29 -9.57
C SER A 77 2.02 10.89 -10.19
N PHE A 78 1.71 9.83 -9.45
CA PHE A 78 1.68 8.47 -10.00
C PHE A 78 0.56 8.36 -11.04
N SER A 79 0.91 8.55 -12.31
CA SER A 79 0.11 8.04 -13.40
C SER A 79 -0.09 6.55 -13.17
N CYS A 80 -1.35 6.13 -13.03
CA CYS A 80 -1.72 4.75 -13.32
C CYS A 80 -1.32 4.52 -14.77
N SER A 81 -0.14 3.95 -15.00
CA SER A 81 0.18 3.40 -16.32
C SER A 81 -0.73 2.20 -16.46
N ILE A 82 -1.90 2.44 -17.03
CA ILE A 82 -2.74 1.40 -17.63
C ILE A 82 -1.82 0.75 -18.66
N ARG A 83 -1.28 -0.40 -18.31
CA ARG A 83 -0.49 -1.22 -19.22
C ARG A 83 -1.31 -2.44 -19.59
#